data_AF-A0A838JS03-F1
#
_entry.id   AF-A0A838JS03-F1
#
_cell.length_a   1.000
_cell.length_b   1.000
_cell.length_c   1.000
_cell.angle_alpha   90.00
_cell.angle_beta   90.00
_cell.angle_gamma   90.00
#
_symmetry.space_group_name_H-M   'P 1'
#
loop_
_entity.id
_entity.type
_entity.pdbx_description
1 polymer ?
#
loop_
_entity_poly.entity_id
_entity_poly.type
_entity_poly.pdbx_seq_one_letter_code
_entity_poly.pdbx_strand_id
1 'polypeptide(L)'
;MKRTPRVRVLCDNPADGKVIDPADRVMGEVFVEGFGVSVSKKSERLVVKRKGEVIFERPFFEVERVIVSTEGATVSAAAIHQCVKDGIPIPFHYD
;
A
#
# COMPACT_ATOMS: atom_id res chain seq x y z
N MET A 1 -1.85 -8.20 25.38
CA MET A 1 -2.73 -7.27 24.65
C MET A 1 -2.53 -7.52 23.16
N LYS A 2 -3.30 -8.43 22.54
CA LYS A 2 -3.11 -8.82 21.14
C LYS A 2 -3.64 -7.69 20.26
N ARG A 3 -2.74 -6.91 19.64
CA ARG A 3 -3.15 -5.91 18.64
C ARG A 3 -3.87 -6.66 17.53
N THR A 4 -5.15 -6.37 17.35
CA THR A 4 -5.92 -6.86 16.21
C THR A 4 -5.17 -6.43 14.94
N PRO A 5 -4.81 -7.34 14.02
CA PRO A 5 -4.17 -6.96 12.77
C PRO A 5 -5.17 -6.10 11.99
N ARG A 6 -5.01 -4.78 12.07
CA ARG A 6 -5.64 -3.84 11.16
C ARG A 6 -4.84 -3.94 9.87
N VAL A 7 -5.52 -4.24 8.78
CA VAL A 7 -4.97 -3.92 7.46
C VAL A 7 -5.36 -2.46 7.26
N ARG A 8 -4.52 -1.52 7.67
CA ARG A 8 -4.74 -0.11 7.35
C ARG A 8 -4.17 0.12 5.96
N VAL A 9 -4.89 -0.35 4.93
CA VAL A 9 -4.69 0.22 3.61
C VAL A 9 -5.26 1.63 3.69
N LEU A 10 -4.39 2.64 3.73
CA LEU A 10 -4.80 4.03 3.55
C LEU A 10 -5.18 4.21 2.07
N CYS A 11 -6.31 3.62 1.68
CA CYS A 11 -7.07 4.02 0.51
C CYS A 11 -8.11 5.03 0.99
N ASP A 12 -7.76 6.31 0.96
CA ASP A 12 -8.79 7.34 0.91
C ASP A 12 -9.20 7.51 -0.55
N ASN A 13 -10.33 6.92 -0.94
CA ASN A 13 -11.08 7.48 -2.05
C ASN A 13 -11.89 8.66 -1.48
N PRO A 14 -11.72 9.90 -1.96
CA PRO A 14 -12.48 11.06 -1.47
C PRO A 14 -14.01 10.88 -1.55
N ALA A 15 -14.50 9.89 -2.31
CA ALA A 15 -15.91 9.52 -2.40
C ALA A 15 -16.43 8.67 -1.21
N ASP A 16 -15.57 8.14 -0.34
CA ASP A 16 -15.95 7.15 0.68
C ASP A 16 -16.42 7.77 2.02
N GLY A 17 -16.48 9.11 2.11
CA GLY A 17 -17.14 9.82 3.21
C GLY A 17 -16.54 9.62 4.61
N LYS A 18 -15.33 9.05 4.74
CA LYS A 18 -14.65 8.92 6.03
C LYS A 18 -14.00 10.24 6.44
N VAL A 19 -14.27 10.65 7.68
CA VAL A 19 -13.59 11.79 8.32
C VAL A 19 -12.15 11.37 8.58
N ILE A 20 -11.24 11.92 7.78
CA ILE A 20 -9.79 11.83 7.95
C ILE A 20 -9.38 12.60 9.21
N ASP A 21 -8.63 11.94 10.10
CA ASP A 21 -7.87 12.66 11.12
C ASP A 21 -6.80 13.51 10.39
N PRO A 22 -6.59 14.79 10.74
CA PRO A 22 -5.55 15.62 10.15
C PRO A 22 -4.14 14.99 10.17
N ALA A 23 -3.85 14.10 11.13
CA ALA A 23 -2.60 13.35 11.20
C ALA A 23 -2.52 12.18 10.20
N ASP A 24 -3.65 11.66 9.73
CA ASP A 24 -3.74 10.60 8.72
C ASP A 24 -3.64 11.16 7.28
N ARG A 25 -3.51 12.48 7.10
CA ARG A 25 -3.49 13.18 5.81
C ARG A 25 -2.13 13.12 5.09
N VAL A 26 -1.50 11.95 5.04
CA VAL A 26 -0.29 11.75 4.24
C VAL A 26 -0.69 11.30 2.84
N MET A 27 -0.87 12.26 1.94
CA MET A 27 -1.32 12.04 0.57
C MET A 27 -0.20 11.42 -0.28
N GLY A 28 -0.02 10.11 -0.23
CA GLY A 28 0.95 9.42 -1.11
C GLY A 28 1.64 8.21 -0.50
N GLU A 29 1.50 7.98 0.81
CA GLU A 29 2.03 6.79 1.46
C GLU A 29 1.06 5.61 1.37
N VAL A 30 1.58 4.43 1.02
CA VAL A 30 0.81 3.19 0.93
C VAL A 30 1.33 2.23 1.98
N PHE A 31 0.54 2.01 3.04
CA PHE A 31 0.85 1.03 4.08
C PHE A 31 0.33 -0.36 3.69
N VAL A 32 1.22 -1.34 3.70
CA VAL A 32 0.96 -2.74 3.36
C VAL A 32 1.10 -3.55 4.63
N GLU A 33 -0.05 -3.86 5.23
CA GLU A 33 -0.18 -4.57 6.50
C GLU A 33 -0.97 -5.86 6.33
N GLY A 34 -0.69 -6.84 7.20
CA GLY A 34 -1.43 -8.09 7.29
C GLY A 34 -1.05 -9.16 6.26
N PHE A 35 -1.19 -10.41 6.69
CA PHE A 35 -0.82 -11.59 5.91
C PHE A 35 -1.70 -11.79 4.66
N GLY A 36 -1.06 -12.31 3.60
CA GLY A 36 -1.71 -12.68 2.35
C GLY A 36 -2.06 -11.50 1.46
N VAL A 37 -1.37 -10.37 1.65
CA VAL A 37 -1.50 -9.18 0.80
C VAL A 37 -0.44 -9.21 -0.30
N SER A 38 -0.80 -8.80 -1.51
CA SER A 38 0.13 -8.69 -2.63
C SER A 38 0.13 -7.28 -3.23
N VAL A 39 1.32 -6.74 -3.42
CA VAL A 39 1.60 -5.45 -4.06
C VAL A 39 2.12 -5.73 -5.47
N SER A 40 1.49 -5.15 -6.48
CA SER A 40 1.78 -5.47 -7.87
C SER A 40 1.64 -4.24 -8.78
N LYS A 41 2.26 -4.30 -9.96
CA LYS A 41 2.03 -3.34 -11.05
C LYS A 41 0.96 -3.88 -11.99
N LYS A 42 -0.01 -3.04 -12.37
CA LYS A 42 -0.93 -3.28 -13.49
C LYS A 42 -1.00 -2.02 -14.33
N SER A 43 -0.44 -2.05 -15.54
CA SER A 43 -0.18 -0.83 -16.33
C SER A 43 0.57 0.19 -15.44
N GLU A 44 0.29 1.49 -15.51
CA GLU A 44 0.98 2.50 -14.70
C GLU A 44 0.40 2.68 -13.29
N ARG A 45 -0.16 1.61 -12.71
CA ARG A 45 -0.83 1.61 -11.40
C ARG A 45 -0.23 0.63 -10.42
N LEU A 46 -0.07 1.08 -9.18
CA LEU A 46 0.19 0.26 -8.01
C LEU A 46 -1.13 -0.37 -7.57
N VAL A 47 -1.18 -1.70 -7.52
CA VAL A 47 -2.36 -2.49 -7.14
C VAL A 47 -2.02 -3.32 -5.92
N VAL A 48 -2.84 -3.19 -4.88
CA VAL A 48 -2.79 -4.03 -3.68
C VAL A 48 -3.99 -4.97 -3.67
N LYS A 49 -3.72 -6.27 -3.51
CA LYS A 49 -4.76 -7.30 -3.44
C LYS A 49 -4.69 -8.08 -2.15
N ARG A 50 -5.83 -8.64 -1.75
CA ARG A 50 -5.92 -9.65 -0.71
C ARG A 50 -6.91 -10.73 -1.12
N LYS A 51 -6.52 -12.00 -1.03
CA LYS A 51 -7.36 -13.14 -1.47
C LYS A 51 -7.90 -13.00 -2.91
N GLY A 52 -7.12 -12.39 -3.80
CA GLY A 52 -7.48 -12.16 -5.21
C GLY A 52 -8.28 -10.88 -5.49
N GLU A 53 -8.83 -10.24 -4.46
CA GLU A 53 -9.62 -9.01 -4.58
C GLU A 53 -8.72 -7.78 -4.53
N VAL A 54 -8.98 -6.79 -5.39
CA VAL A 54 -8.30 -5.49 -5.37
C VAL A 54 -8.86 -4.66 -4.23
N ILE A 55 -8.00 -4.30 -3.27
CA ILE A 55 -8.37 -3.48 -2.11
C ILE A 55 -7.81 -2.05 -2.18
N PHE A 56 -6.87 -1.82 -3.10
CA PHE A 56 -6.33 -0.49 -3.42
C PHE A 56 -5.74 -0.48 -4.82
N GLU A 57 -5.94 0.62 -5.54
CA GLU A 57 -5.33 0.87 -6.85
C GLU A 57 -5.13 2.37 -7.04
N ARG A 58 -3.89 2.80 -7.30
CA ARG A 58 -3.56 4.19 -7.65
C ARG A 58 -2.49 4.25 -8.74
N PRO A 59 -2.45 5.31 -9.56
CA PRO A 59 -1.31 5.57 -10.43
C PRO A 59 -0.02 5.70 -9.63
N PHE A 60 1.11 5.20 -10.16
CA PHE A 60 2.40 5.32 -9.47
C PHE A 60 2.83 6.78 -9.25
N PHE A 61 2.46 7.71 -10.14
CA PHE A 61 2.79 9.13 -9.98
C PHE A 61 2.13 9.81 -8.77
N GLU A 62 1.14 9.16 -8.15
CA GLU A 62 0.49 9.64 -6.93
C GLU A 62 1.02 8.95 -5.66
N VAL A 63 1.98 8.02 -5.80
CA VAL A 63 2.56 7.26 -4.71
C VAL A 63 3.93 7.83 -4.39
N GLU A 64 4.09 8.31 -3.16
CA GLU A 64 5.35 8.83 -2.65
C GLU A 64 6.18 7.75 -1.95
N ARG A 65 5.52 6.74 -1.35
CA ARG A 65 6.19 5.67 -0.59
C ARG A 65 5.30 4.44 -0.47
N VAL A 66 5.90 3.25 -0.45
CA VAL A 66 5.21 1.97 -0.14
C VAL A 66 5.84 1.33 1.09
N ILE A 67 5.17 1.36 2.23
CA ILE A 67 5.69 0.87 3.51
C ILE A 67 5.15 -0.55 3.74
N VAL A 68 6.04 -1.54 3.79
CA VAL A 68 5.67 -2.94 4.03
C VAL A 68 5.92 -3.31 5.49
N SER A 69 4.85 -3.49 6.26
CA SER A 69 4.91 -3.71 7.72
C SER A 69 4.50 -5.13 8.13
N THR A 70 4.77 -6.11 7.27
CA THR A 70 4.45 -7.52 7.51
C THR A 70 5.35 -8.43 6.70
N GLU A 71 5.77 -9.55 7.29
CA GLU A 71 6.47 -10.64 6.59
C GLU A 71 5.55 -11.39 5.60
N GLY A 72 4.24 -11.29 5.79
CA GLY A 72 3.23 -12.03 5.01
C GLY A 72 2.79 -11.34 3.72
N ALA A 73 3.50 -10.29 3.30
CA ALA A 73 3.24 -9.58 2.07
C ALA A 73 4.12 -10.08 0.92
N THR A 74 3.62 -9.97 -0.29
CA THR A 74 4.39 -10.18 -1.51
C THR A 74 4.46 -8.89 -2.30
N VAL A 75 5.63 -8.58 -2.85
CA VAL A 75 5.80 -7.44 -3.77
C VAL A 75 6.31 -7.99 -5.08
N SER A 76 5.58 -7.77 -6.18
CA SER A 76 6.00 -8.29 -7.48
C SER A 76 7.23 -7.55 -8.02
N ALA A 77 8.09 -8.26 -8.75
CA ALA A 77 9.28 -7.65 -9.37
C ALA A 77 8.94 -6.45 -10.25
N ALA A 78 7.79 -6.45 -10.93
CA ALA A 78 7.32 -5.33 -11.74
C ALA A 78 6.97 -4.09 -10.89
N ALA A 79 6.40 -4.27 -9.70
CA ALA A 79 6.14 -3.18 -8.76
C ALA A 79 7.46 -2.63 -8.20
N ILE A 80 8.37 -3.51 -7.79
CA ILE A 80 9.71 -3.13 -7.32
C ILE A 80 10.43 -2.30 -8.39
N HIS A 81 10.45 -2.78 -9.64
CA HIS A 81 11.11 -2.09 -10.74
C HIS A 81 10.55 -0.69 -10.98
N GLN A 82 9.22 -0.55 -10.99
CA GLN A 82 8.59 0.76 -11.19
C GLN A 82 8.89 1.71 -10.02
N CYS A 83 8.79 1.24 -8.78
CA CYS A 83 9.13 2.07 -7.62
C CYS A 83 10.58 2.54 -7.68
N VAL A 84 11.53 1.65 -8.01
CA VAL A 84 12.95 2.03 -8.16
C VAL A 84 13.14 3.03 -9.31
N LYS A 85 12.46 2.83 -10.44
CA LYS A 85 12.53 3.72 -11.60
C LYS A 85 12.01 5.13 -11.28
N ASP A 86 10.91 5.23 -10.53
CA ASP A 86 10.24 6.49 -10.21
C ASP A 86 10.77 7.13 -8.92
N GLY A 87 11.74 6.50 -8.24
CA GLY A 87 12.31 7.00 -6.99
C GLY A 87 11.38 6.85 -5.77
N ILE A 88 10.41 5.94 -5.82
CA ILE A 88 9.45 5.65 -4.76
C ILE A 88 10.09 4.66 -3.77
N PRO A 89 10.36 5.05 -2.51
CA PRO A 89 10.96 4.16 -1.53
C PRO A 89 10.02 3.01 -1.12
N ILE A 90 10.58 1.81 -0.95
CA ILE A 90 9.86 0.64 -0.44
C ILE A 90 10.53 0.11 0.84
N PRO A 91 10.39 0.81 1.98
CA PRO A 91 10.94 0.30 3.24
C PRO A 91 10.15 -0.91 3.75
N PHE A 92 10.86 -1.87 4.33
CA PHE A 92 10.30 -2.98 5.06
C PHE A 92 10.54 -2.76 6.57
N HIS A 93 9.46 -2.75 7.34
CA HIS A 93 9.45 -2.50 8.78
C HIS A 93 8.64 -3.59 9.49
N TYR A 94 9.25 -4.74 9.72
CA TYR A 94 8.68 -5.81 10.53
C TYR A 94 9.77 -6.40 11.42
N ASP A 95 9.36 -6.80 12.63
CA ASP A 95 10.21 -7.47 13.63
C ASP A 95 10.12 -8.98 13.50
#